data_AF-A0AAW7CM63-F1
#
_entry.id   AF-A0AAW7CM63-F1
#
_cell.length_a   1.000
_cell.length_b   1.000
_cell.length_c   1.000
_cell.angle_alpha   90.00
_cell.angle_beta   90.00
_cell.angle_gamma   90.00
#
_symmetry.space_group_name_H-M   'P 1'
#
loop_
_entity.id
_entity.type
_entity.pdbx_description
1 polymer ?
#
loop_
_entity_poly.entity_id
_entity_poly.type
_entity_poly.pdbx_seq_one_letter_code
_entity_poly.pdbx_strand_id
1 'polypeptide(L)'
;MSYRELNDLKKKVARINESIEKLEAKKQEHTKKRNTAEREQQDILLSEALEGKEPDERKLERLRKTIENENDKIAELDQRIKLIEETRAESLKPYLADIRKGYDREIDKLKREVDTQFYGARKFLCEYLLALQKAGLARQKAAELHAEFAEYAKMLDPKEYKRNHWDRGNPIPMPVLFNDYAGRKLGIREQDQKQALNGYVEPYVMLYELTGEIEDDPNKARQKLQEVKK
;
A
#
# COMPACT_ATOMS: atom_id res chain seq x y z
N MET A 1 -4.98 -4.83 11.43
CA MET A 1 -6.21 -4.12 11.01
C MET A 1 -7.23 -5.16 10.57
N SER A 2 -8.42 -5.20 11.18
CA SER A 2 -9.47 -6.15 10.77
C SER A 2 -10.66 -5.35 10.28
N TYR A 3 -10.89 -5.39 8.98
CA TYR A 3 -11.96 -4.63 8.37
C TYR A 3 -13.27 -5.43 8.47
N ARG A 4 -13.95 -5.30 9.62
CA ARG A 4 -15.08 -6.16 10.04
C ARG A 4 -16.22 -6.17 9.03
N GLU A 5 -16.63 -4.99 8.56
CA GLU A 5 -17.74 -4.82 7.63
C GLU A 5 -17.45 -5.49 6.27
N LEU A 6 -16.21 -5.41 5.76
CA LEU A 6 -15.80 -6.13 4.56
C LEU A 6 -15.68 -7.63 4.79
N ASN A 7 -15.19 -8.06 5.96
CA ASN A 7 -15.11 -9.48 6.31
C ASN A 7 -16.51 -10.11 6.38
N ASP A 8 -17.50 -9.38 6.91
CA ASP A 8 -18.88 -9.83 6.96
C ASP A 8 -19.51 -9.89 5.56
N LEU A 9 -19.20 -8.93 4.67
CA LEU A 9 -19.60 -9.04 3.25
C LEU A 9 -18.95 -10.25 2.57
N LYS A 10 -17.64 -10.46 2.74
CA LYS A 10 -16.92 -11.61 2.17
C LYS A 10 -17.56 -12.93 2.57
N LYS A 11 -17.94 -13.09 3.84
CA LYS A 11 -18.65 -14.28 4.33
C LYS A 11 -20.02 -14.45 3.67
N LYS A 12 -20.79 -13.37 3.48
CA LYS A 12 -22.09 -13.43 2.80
C LYS A 12 -21.95 -13.80 1.33
N VAL A 13 -21.00 -13.19 0.63
CA VAL A 13 -20.66 -13.50 -0.77
C VAL A 13 -20.23 -14.96 -0.91
N ALA A 14 -19.39 -15.45 -0.01
CA ALA A 14 -18.96 -16.85 0.02
C ALA A 14 -20.14 -17.81 0.22
N ARG A 15 -21.04 -17.53 1.17
CA ARG A 15 -22.25 -18.35 1.39
C ARG A 15 -23.17 -18.42 0.17
N ILE A 16 -23.32 -17.31 -0.57
CA ILE A 16 -24.12 -17.30 -1.81
C ILE A 16 -23.45 -18.18 -2.87
N ASN A 17 -22.13 -18.05 -3.06
CA ASN A 17 -21.38 -18.89 -4.00
C ASN A 17 -21.47 -20.37 -3.63
N GLU A 18 -21.25 -20.73 -2.36
CA GLU A 18 -21.37 -22.11 -1.87
C GLU A 18 -22.78 -22.67 -2.09
N SER A 19 -23.82 -21.82 -1.99
CA SER A 19 -25.20 -22.25 -2.27
C SER A 19 -25.40 -22.54 -3.75
N ILE A 20 -24.85 -21.72 -4.65
CA ILE A 20 -24.90 -21.95 -6.10
C ILE A 20 -24.14 -23.24 -6.45
N GLU A 21 -22.91 -23.39 -5.96
CA GLU A 21 -22.08 -24.60 -6.19
C GLU A 21 -22.80 -25.88 -5.74
N LYS A 22 -23.49 -25.84 -4.60
CA LYS A 22 -24.31 -26.99 -4.13
C LYS A 22 -25.49 -27.29 -5.05
N LEU A 23 -26.15 -26.27 -5.61
CA LEU A 23 -27.24 -26.46 -6.57
C LEU A 23 -26.72 -26.99 -7.90
N GLU A 24 -25.58 -26.49 -8.37
CA GLU A 24 -24.90 -26.99 -9.57
C GLU A 24 -24.47 -28.45 -9.43
N ALA A 25 -23.90 -28.83 -8.28
CA ALA A 25 -23.52 -30.21 -7.99
C ALA A 25 -24.75 -31.14 -8.02
N LYS A 26 -25.88 -30.73 -7.44
CA LYS A 26 -27.15 -31.48 -7.51
C LYS A 26 -27.67 -31.57 -8.94
N LYS A 27 -27.59 -30.49 -9.71
CA LYS A 27 -27.99 -30.47 -11.13
C LYS A 27 -27.16 -31.47 -11.93
N GLN A 28 -25.85 -31.54 -11.70
CA GLN A 28 -24.97 -32.52 -12.34
C GLN A 28 -25.35 -33.97 -11.96
N GLU A 29 -25.73 -34.22 -10.71
CA GLU A 29 -26.20 -35.56 -10.29
C GLU A 29 -27.47 -35.99 -11.04
N HIS A 30 -28.47 -35.12 -11.12
CA HIS A 30 -29.70 -35.37 -11.87
C HIS A 30 -29.44 -35.52 -13.37
N THR A 31 -28.54 -34.71 -13.93
CA THR A 31 -28.11 -34.80 -15.34
C THR A 31 -27.47 -36.16 -15.63
N LYS A 32 -26.64 -36.69 -14.72
CA LYS A 32 -26.06 -38.03 -14.86
C LYS A 32 -27.14 -39.12 -14.85
N LYS A 33 -28.10 -39.05 -13.91
CA LYS A 33 -29.22 -40.01 -13.84
C LYS A 33 -30.06 -40.01 -15.10
N ARG A 34 -30.41 -38.81 -15.61
CA ARG A 34 -31.11 -38.66 -16.89
C ARG A 34 -30.33 -39.30 -18.03
N ASN A 35 -29.05 -38.97 -18.18
CA ASN A 35 -28.21 -39.50 -19.26
C ASN A 35 -28.09 -41.03 -19.21
N THR A 36 -28.02 -41.63 -18.00
CA THR A 36 -28.04 -43.08 -17.85
C THR A 36 -29.36 -43.68 -18.32
N ALA A 37 -30.49 -43.10 -17.91
CA ALA A 37 -31.81 -43.56 -18.33
C ALA A 37 -32.05 -43.38 -19.85
N GLU A 38 -31.56 -42.29 -20.45
CA GLU A 38 -31.58 -42.05 -21.90
C GLU A 38 -30.76 -43.09 -22.66
N ARG A 39 -29.55 -43.43 -22.17
CA ARG A 39 -28.72 -44.48 -22.77
C ARG A 39 -29.39 -45.85 -22.69
N GLU A 40 -29.89 -46.23 -21.51
CA GLU A 40 -30.61 -47.50 -21.34
C GLU A 40 -31.86 -47.58 -22.24
N GLN A 41 -32.56 -46.46 -22.43
CA GLN A 41 -33.68 -46.39 -23.36
C GLN A 41 -33.23 -46.57 -24.81
N GLN A 42 -32.15 -45.91 -25.22
CA GLN A 42 -31.57 -46.04 -26.56
C GLN A 42 -31.09 -47.46 -26.83
N ASP A 43 -30.44 -48.12 -25.86
CA ASP A 43 -29.94 -49.49 -25.99
C ASP A 43 -31.08 -50.51 -26.21
N ILE A 44 -32.22 -50.32 -25.52
CA ILE A 44 -33.42 -51.16 -25.72
C ILE A 44 -33.97 -50.96 -27.13
N LEU A 45 -34.13 -49.70 -27.58
CA LEU A 45 -34.64 -49.39 -28.92
C LEU A 45 -33.69 -49.86 -30.03
N LEU A 46 -32.38 -49.79 -29.82
CA LEU A 46 -31.37 -50.31 -30.75
C LEU A 46 -31.42 -51.83 -30.84
N SER A 47 -31.59 -52.53 -29.72
CA SER A 47 -31.71 -53.99 -29.67
C SER A 47 -32.96 -54.48 -30.40
N GLU A 48 -34.07 -53.75 -30.29
CA GLU A 48 -35.27 -53.99 -31.09
C GLU A 48 -35.00 -53.80 -32.59
N ALA A 49 -34.39 -52.67 -32.98
CA ALA A 49 -34.15 -52.34 -34.38
C ALA A 49 -33.11 -53.23 -35.08
N LEU A 50 -32.08 -53.70 -34.35
CA LEU A 50 -30.97 -54.48 -34.90
C LEU A 50 -31.16 -55.99 -34.75
N GLU A 51 -31.75 -56.44 -33.65
CA GLU A 51 -31.85 -57.86 -33.30
C GLU A 51 -33.29 -58.40 -33.38
N GLY A 52 -34.29 -57.54 -33.65
CA GLY A 52 -35.70 -57.92 -33.75
C GLY A 52 -36.31 -58.40 -32.43
N LYS A 53 -35.68 -58.08 -31.29
CA LYS A 53 -36.18 -58.42 -29.96
C LYS A 53 -37.35 -57.51 -29.61
N GLU A 54 -38.49 -58.08 -29.21
CA GLU A 54 -39.60 -57.28 -28.68
C GLU A 54 -39.14 -56.48 -27.45
N PRO A 55 -39.37 -55.16 -27.43
CA PRO A 55 -39.00 -54.32 -26.30
C PRO A 55 -39.95 -54.56 -25.12
N ASP A 56 -39.41 -54.52 -23.91
CA ASP A 56 -40.24 -54.45 -22.70
C ASP A 56 -40.86 -53.05 -22.59
N GLU A 57 -42.08 -52.91 -23.10
CA GLU A 57 -42.85 -51.65 -23.09
C GLU A 57 -42.98 -51.07 -21.68
N ARG A 58 -43.12 -51.91 -20.64
CA ARG A 58 -43.20 -51.44 -19.24
C ARG A 58 -41.89 -50.84 -18.79
N LYS A 59 -40.75 -51.37 -19.24
CA LYS A 59 -39.42 -50.82 -18.95
C LYS A 59 -39.20 -49.49 -19.69
N LEU A 60 -39.60 -49.39 -20.96
CA LEU A 60 -39.53 -48.14 -21.73
C LEU A 60 -40.39 -47.03 -21.12
N GLU A 61 -41.62 -47.34 -20.70
CA GLU A 61 -42.52 -46.42 -19.99
C GLU A 61 -41.89 -45.90 -18.69
N ARG A 62 -41.25 -46.77 -17.90
CA ARG A 62 -40.55 -46.39 -16.66
C ARG A 62 -39.35 -45.49 -16.93
N LEU A 63 -38.58 -45.77 -17.97
CA LEU A 63 -37.42 -44.96 -18.38
C LEU A 63 -37.88 -43.57 -18.85
N ARG A 64 -38.95 -43.47 -19.65
CA ARG A 64 -39.56 -42.19 -20.06
C ARG A 64 -39.95 -41.34 -18.85
N LYS A 65 -40.69 -41.92 -17.90
CA LYS A 65 -41.07 -41.23 -16.65
C LYS A 65 -39.87 -40.80 -15.84
N THR A 66 -38.81 -41.59 -15.83
CA THR A 66 -37.56 -41.23 -15.12
C THR A 66 -36.89 -40.03 -15.78
N ILE A 67 -36.77 -40.04 -17.11
CA ILE A 67 -36.18 -38.93 -17.87
C ILE A 67 -36.98 -37.64 -17.66
N GLU A 68 -38.31 -37.72 -17.74
CA GLU A 68 -39.21 -36.58 -17.51
C GLU A 68 -39.06 -36.01 -16.09
N ASN A 69 -39.14 -36.87 -15.07
CA ASN A 69 -38.94 -36.47 -13.67
C ASN A 69 -37.57 -35.84 -13.41
N GLU A 70 -36.50 -36.34 -14.05
CA GLU A 70 -35.16 -35.78 -13.88
C GLU A 70 -35.01 -34.46 -14.64
N ASN A 71 -35.66 -34.29 -15.80
CA ASN A 71 -35.72 -33.01 -16.52
C ASN A 71 -36.43 -31.93 -15.71
N ASP A 72 -37.55 -32.26 -15.06
CA ASP A 72 -38.28 -31.33 -14.20
C ASP A 72 -37.41 -30.86 -13.03
N LYS A 73 -36.69 -31.78 -12.38
CA LYS A 73 -35.74 -31.44 -11.30
C LYS A 73 -34.59 -30.56 -11.77
N ILE A 74 -34.05 -30.83 -12.97
CA ILE A 74 -32.99 -30.00 -13.56
C ILE A 74 -33.51 -28.59 -13.85
N ALA A 75 -34.71 -28.47 -14.43
CA ALA A 75 -35.33 -27.18 -14.71
C ALA A 75 -35.61 -26.37 -13.43
N GLU A 76 -36.09 -27.03 -12.37
CA GLU A 76 -36.29 -26.40 -11.05
C GLU A 76 -34.96 -25.87 -10.48
N LEU A 77 -33.88 -26.66 -10.56
CA LEU A 77 -32.56 -26.25 -10.10
C LEU A 77 -32.02 -25.07 -10.91
N ASP A 78 -32.22 -25.06 -12.23
CA ASP A 78 -31.82 -23.94 -13.09
C ASP A 78 -32.57 -22.66 -12.76
N GLN A 79 -33.87 -22.74 -12.54
CA GLN A 79 -34.66 -21.58 -12.10
C GLN A 79 -34.16 -21.04 -10.76
N ARG A 80 -33.82 -21.92 -9.81
CA ARG A 80 -33.29 -21.51 -8.49
C ARG A 80 -31.93 -20.83 -8.61
N ILE A 81 -31.01 -21.38 -9.40
CA ILE A 81 -29.69 -20.78 -9.64
C ILE A 81 -29.88 -19.39 -10.25
N LYS A 82 -30.68 -19.29 -11.31
CA LYS A 82 -30.94 -18.04 -12.01
C LYS A 82 -31.55 -16.97 -11.09
N LEU A 83 -32.51 -17.34 -10.25
CA LEU A 83 -33.13 -16.44 -9.29
C LEU A 83 -32.10 -15.90 -8.27
N ILE A 84 -31.21 -16.76 -7.78
CA ILE A 84 -30.15 -16.33 -6.86
C ILE A 84 -29.21 -15.35 -7.56
N GLU A 85 -28.82 -15.62 -8.80
CA GLU A 85 -27.94 -14.74 -9.58
C GLU A 85 -28.57 -13.37 -9.86
N GLU A 86 -29.83 -13.35 -10.27
CA GLU A 86 -30.60 -12.13 -10.56
C GLU A 86 -30.78 -11.27 -9.29
N THR A 87 -31.05 -11.89 -8.13
CA THR A 87 -31.29 -11.17 -6.86
C THR A 87 -30.03 -10.91 -6.04
N ARG A 88 -28.87 -11.47 -6.44
CA ARG A 88 -27.60 -11.34 -5.72
C ARG A 88 -27.21 -9.89 -5.53
N ALA A 89 -27.26 -9.09 -6.59
CA ALA A 89 -26.86 -7.68 -6.52
C ALA A 89 -27.77 -6.90 -5.56
N GLU A 90 -29.08 -7.13 -5.62
CA GLU A 90 -30.06 -6.46 -4.76
C GLU A 90 -29.92 -6.86 -3.30
N SER A 91 -29.66 -8.14 -3.01
CA SER A 91 -29.45 -8.61 -1.64
C SER A 91 -28.15 -8.11 -1.01
N LEU A 92 -27.12 -7.86 -1.81
CA LEU A 92 -25.82 -7.36 -1.35
C LEU A 92 -25.73 -5.82 -1.30
N LYS A 93 -26.55 -5.12 -2.08
CA LYS A 93 -26.57 -3.64 -2.16
C LYS A 93 -26.70 -2.93 -0.81
N PRO A 94 -27.52 -3.38 0.16
CA PRO A 94 -27.63 -2.72 1.47
C PRO A 94 -26.31 -2.64 2.25
N TYR A 95 -25.41 -3.60 2.08
CA TYR A 95 -24.13 -3.64 2.79
C TYR A 95 -23.13 -2.62 2.25
N LEU A 96 -23.33 -2.09 1.03
CA LEU A 96 -22.39 -1.17 0.40
C LEU A 96 -22.19 0.11 1.22
N ALA A 97 -23.27 0.63 1.83
CA ALA A 97 -23.20 1.84 2.65
C ALA A 97 -22.31 1.65 3.89
N ASP A 98 -22.47 0.51 4.57
CA ASP A 98 -21.67 0.18 5.76
C ASP A 98 -20.21 -0.09 5.40
N ILE A 99 -19.97 -0.75 4.27
CA ILE A 99 -18.61 -0.98 3.73
C ILE A 99 -17.97 0.33 3.27
N ARG A 100 -18.74 1.31 2.83
CA ARG A 100 -18.15 2.61 2.50
C ARG A 100 -17.72 3.33 3.77
N LYS A 101 -18.61 3.40 4.77
CA LYS A 101 -18.31 4.03 6.07
C LYS A 101 -17.10 3.41 6.75
N GLY A 102 -17.04 2.08 6.76
CA GLY A 102 -15.93 1.36 7.35
C GLY A 102 -14.62 1.58 6.58
N TYR A 103 -14.67 1.69 5.25
CA TYR A 103 -13.51 1.97 4.41
C TYR A 103 -12.97 3.36 4.71
N ASP A 104 -13.84 4.37 4.73
CA ASP A 104 -13.47 5.75 5.03
C ASP A 104 -12.81 5.85 6.42
N ARG A 105 -13.37 5.14 7.42
CA ARG A 105 -12.80 5.08 8.78
C ARG A 105 -11.37 4.51 8.80
N GLU A 106 -11.14 3.36 8.15
CA GLU A 106 -9.81 2.74 8.14
C GLU A 106 -8.81 3.57 7.34
N ILE A 107 -9.24 4.17 6.22
CA ILE A 107 -8.40 5.08 5.44
C ILE A 107 -8.03 6.31 6.26
N ASP A 108 -8.96 6.92 6.98
CA ASP A 108 -8.67 8.09 7.82
C ASP A 108 -7.73 7.75 8.97
N LYS A 109 -7.86 6.54 9.55
CA LYS A 109 -6.90 6.04 10.54
C LYS A 109 -5.51 5.91 9.92
N LEU A 110 -5.38 5.26 8.77
CA LEU A 110 -4.11 5.09 8.07
C LEU A 110 -3.49 6.43 7.67
N LYS A 111 -4.30 7.38 7.19
CA LYS A 111 -3.85 8.76 6.90
C LYS A 111 -3.25 9.40 8.15
N ARG A 112 -3.93 9.34 9.30
CA ARG A 112 -3.41 9.90 10.57
C ARG A 112 -2.10 9.23 11.00
N GLU A 113 -1.98 7.91 10.84
CA GLU A 113 -0.74 7.18 11.14
C GLU A 113 0.41 7.64 10.24
N VAL A 114 0.16 7.77 8.93
CA VAL A 114 1.11 8.29 7.95
C VAL A 114 1.48 9.75 8.23
N ASP A 115 0.51 10.61 8.54
CA ASP A 115 0.74 12.01 8.89
C ASP A 115 1.62 12.14 10.14
N THR A 116 1.39 11.27 11.14
CA THR A 116 2.22 11.21 12.35
C THR A 116 3.66 10.79 12.03
N GLN A 117 3.82 9.81 11.14
CA GLN A 117 5.15 9.38 10.69
C GLN A 117 5.86 10.48 9.90
N PHE A 118 5.16 11.19 9.03
CA PHE A 118 5.72 12.33 8.29
C PHE A 118 6.11 13.48 9.21
N TYR A 119 5.30 13.78 10.23
CA TYR A 119 5.64 14.76 11.25
C TYR A 119 6.94 14.37 11.99
N GLY A 120 7.06 13.11 12.41
CA GLY A 120 8.28 12.59 13.02
C GLY A 120 9.50 12.66 12.09
N ALA A 121 9.34 12.30 10.81
CA ALA A 121 10.41 12.39 9.83
C ALA A 121 10.89 13.83 9.62
N ARG A 122 9.99 14.82 9.63
CA ARG A 122 10.34 16.25 9.54
C ARG A 122 11.08 16.75 10.76
N LYS A 123 10.72 16.26 11.95
CA LYS A 123 11.47 16.55 13.17
C LYS A 123 12.94 16.12 13.02
N PHE A 124 13.16 14.87 12.60
CA PHE A 124 14.52 14.35 12.36
C PHE A 124 15.26 15.13 11.28
N LEU A 125 14.56 15.57 10.24
CA LEU A 125 15.14 16.43 9.21
C LEU A 125 15.66 17.75 9.79
N CYS A 126 14.86 18.43 10.61
CA CYS A 126 15.26 19.69 11.23
C CYS A 126 16.45 19.47 12.17
N GLU A 127 16.40 18.42 13.00
CA GLU A 127 17.49 18.06 13.92
C GLU A 127 18.80 17.76 13.17
N TYR A 128 18.72 17.05 12.04
CA TYR A 128 19.88 16.76 11.20
C TYR A 128 20.50 18.03 10.61
N LEU A 129 19.67 18.93 10.05
CA LEU A 129 20.18 20.20 9.49
C LEU A 129 20.80 21.09 10.57
N LEU A 130 20.22 21.14 11.77
CA LEU A 130 20.79 21.85 12.91
C LEU A 130 22.13 21.25 13.37
N ALA A 131 22.27 19.93 13.34
CA ALA A 131 23.55 19.27 13.64
C ALA A 131 24.63 19.66 12.62
N LEU A 132 24.30 19.66 11.33
CA LEU A 132 25.21 20.13 10.27
C LEU A 132 25.58 21.62 10.46
N GLN A 133 24.61 22.45 10.84
CA GLN A 133 24.84 23.87 11.13
C GLN A 133 25.84 24.07 12.26
N LYS A 134 25.70 23.35 13.36
CA LYS A 134 26.63 23.42 14.50
C LYS A 134 28.04 23.02 14.09
N ALA A 135 28.19 21.96 13.28
CA ALA A 135 29.48 21.56 12.74
C ALA A 135 30.08 22.64 11.82
N GLY A 136 29.26 23.22 10.95
CA GLY A 136 29.64 24.33 10.07
C GLY A 136 30.16 25.55 10.83
N LEU A 137 29.42 25.99 11.84
CA LEU A 137 29.80 27.12 12.70
C LEU A 137 31.08 26.84 13.49
N ALA A 138 31.23 25.63 14.04
CA ALA A 138 32.46 25.24 14.74
C ALA A 138 33.68 25.26 13.81
N ARG A 139 33.51 24.81 12.57
CA ARG A 139 34.56 24.89 11.55
C ARG A 139 34.88 26.33 11.18
N GLN A 140 33.89 27.19 11.02
CA GLN A 140 34.14 28.60 10.73
C GLN A 140 35.00 29.23 11.83
N LYS A 141 34.65 29.01 13.09
CA LYS A 141 35.44 29.49 14.25
C LYS A 141 36.87 28.93 14.24
N ALA A 142 37.04 27.65 13.92
CA ALA A 142 38.37 27.04 13.83
C ALA A 142 39.20 27.63 12.69
N ALA A 143 38.56 27.98 11.57
CA ALA A 143 39.20 28.65 10.43
C ALA A 143 39.64 30.07 10.79
N GLU A 144 38.78 30.84 11.48
CA GLU A 144 39.08 32.18 11.98
C GLU A 144 40.26 32.15 12.95
N LEU A 145 40.23 31.27 13.95
CA LEU A 145 41.33 31.08 14.91
C LEU A 145 42.64 30.68 14.20
N HIS A 146 42.56 29.79 13.21
CA HIS A 146 43.72 29.38 12.44
C HIS A 146 44.29 30.52 11.60
N ALA A 147 43.44 31.35 10.99
CA ALA A 147 43.86 32.52 10.23
C ALA A 147 44.57 33.55 11.12
N GLU A 148 44.02 33.86 12.30
CA GLU A 148 44.65 34.72 13.29
C GLU A 148 46.02 34.17 13.74
N PHE A 149 46.06 32.88 14.10
CA PHE A 149 47.32 32.22 14.47
C PHE A 149 48.35 32.31 13.35
N ALA A 150 47.97 31.99 12.11
CA ALA A 150 48.84 32.00 10.95
C ALA A 150 49.41 33.39 10.66
N GLU A 151 48.60 34.44 10.84
CA GLU A 151 49.04 35.84 10.71
C GLU A 151 50.13 36.18 11.72
N TYR A 152 49.89 35.95 13.02
CA TYR A 152 50.87 36.24 14.07
C TYR A 152 52.14 35.38 13.95
N ALA A 153 51.99 34.10 13.63
CA ALA A 153 53.09 33.18 13.40
C ALA A 153 54.04 33.65 12.29
N LYS A 154 53.46 34.15 11.18
CA LYS A 154 54.22 34.70 10.06
C LYS A 154 55.00 35.97 10.44
N MET A 155 54.48 36.79 11.35
CA MET A 155 55.16 38.00 11.85
C MET A 155 56.33 37.67 12.78
N LEU A 156 56.20 36.63 13.61
CA LEU A 156 57.20 36.25 14.60
C LEU A 156 58.38 35.49 14.01
N ASP A 157 58.13 34.50 13.14
CA ASP A 157 59.19 33.76 12.43
C ASP A 157 58.77 33.38 11.00
N PRO A 158 59.09 34.24 10.01
CA PRO A 158 58.76 34.00 8.61
C PRO A 158 59.43 32.77 7.99
N LYS A 159 60.56 32.30 8.53
CA LYS A 159 61.30 31.14 8.00
C LYS A 159 60.70 29.84 8.50
N GLU A 160 60.30 29.79 9.77
CA GLU A 160 59.61 28.65 10.37
C GLU A 160 58.20 28.49 9.81
N TYR A 161 57.46 29.60 9.64
CA TYR A 161 56.12 29.61 9.03
C TYR A 161 56.09 28.89 7.67
N LYS A 162 57.08 29.15 6.80
CA LYS A 162 57.19 28.54 5.46
C LYS A 162 57.58 27.05 5.49
N ARG A 163 58.26 26.60 6.55
CA ARG A 163 58.70 25.19 6.69
C ARG A 163 57.61 24.28 7.21
N ASN A 164 56.77 24.77 8.12
CA ASN A 164 55.80 23.94 8.85
C ASN A 164 54.44 23.81 8.15
N HIS A 165 54.28 24.36 6.95
CA HIS A 165 53.03 24.28 6.19
C HIS A 165 51.79 24.73 6.99
N TRP A 166 51.95 25.76 7.83
CA TRP A 166 50.83 26.40 8.54
C TRP A 166 49.86 27.12 7.60
N ASP A 167 50.10 27.04 6.28
CA ASP A 167 49.24 27.46 5.17
C ASP A 167 48.27 26.36 4.71
N ARG A 168 48.39 25.12 5.21
CA ARG A 168 47.58 23.98 4.75
C ARG A 168 46.21 23.91 5.42
N GLY A 169 45.30 24.73 4.91
CA GLY A 169 43.87 24.47 4.92
C GLY A 169 43.16 24.46 6.28
N ASN A 170 41.85 24.26 6.23
CA ASN A 170 40.97 24.35 7.39
C ASN A 170 41.24 23.17 8.35
N PRO A 171 41.48 23.39 9.66
CA PRO A 171 41.87 22.33 10.60
C PRO A 171 40.79 21.25 10.83
N ILE A 172 39.53 21.55 10.49
CA ILE A 172 38.42 20.62 10.61
C ILE A 172 38.02 20.15 9.19
N PRO A 173 38.17 18.85 8.87
CA PRO A 173 37.84 18.32 7.55
C PRO A 173 36.33 18.43 7.28
N MET A 174 35.97 18.72 6.03
CA MET A 174 34.58 18.64 5.59
C MET A 174 34.24 17.17 5.32
N PRO A 175 33.25 16.57 6.02
CA PRO A 175 32.81 15.24 5.66
C PRO A 175 32.25 15.26 4.23
N VAL A 176 32.76 14.39 3.36
CA VAL A 176 32.19 14.16 2.03
C VAL A 176 30.91 13.34 2.24
N LEU A 177 29.76 13.97 2.01
CA LEU A 177 28.45 13.35 2.27
C LEU A 177 27.95 12.44 1.14
N PHE A 178 28.72 12.22 0.07
CA PHE A 178 28.22 11.55 -1.14
C PHE A 178 29.16 10.48 -1.70
N ASN A 179 28.69 9.23 -1.63
CA ASN A 179 28.89 8.22 -2.68
C ASN A 179 27.49 7.70 -3.02
N ASP A 180 27.01 8.04 -4.21
CA ASP A 180 25.66 7.73 -4.67
C ASP A 180 25.63 6.30 -5.25
N TYR A 181 25.02 5.35 -4.55
CA TYR A 181 24.62 4.07 -5.13
C TYR A 181 23.09 4.03 -5.19
N ALA A 182 22.58 4.16 -6.41
CA ALA A 182 21.20 3.92 -6.81
C ALA A 182 20.15 5.03 -6.53
N GLY A 183 20.35 6.23 -7.08
CA GLY A 183 19.37 6.86 -7.98
C GLY A 183 17.92 7.07 -7.50
N ARG A 184 17.63 7.04 -6.19
CA ARG A 184 16.33 7.39 -5.61
C ARG A 184 16.54 8.45 -4.53
N LYS A 185 16.20 9.70 -4.83
CA LYS A 185 16.17 10.78 -3.84
C LYS A 185 14.94 10.63 -2.95
N LEU A 186 15.13 10.02 -1.78
CA LEU A 186 14.23 10.09 -0.63
C LEU A 186 15.02 10.71 0.52
N GLY A 187 15.03 12.04 0.64
CA GLY A 187 15.75 12.73 1.71
C GLY A 187 16.05 14.21 1.46
N ILE A 188 16.73 14.80 2.44
CA ILE A 188 17.17 16.21 2.51
C ILE A 188 17.99 16.57 1.27
N ARG A 189 17.69 17.71 0.64
CA ARG A 189 18.39 18.10 -0.59
C ARG A 189 19.86 18.38 -0.26
N GLU A 190 20.74 17.96 -1.15
CA GLU A 190 22.19 18.23 -1.05
C GLU A 190 22.50 19.71 -0.83
N GLN A 191 21.73 20.61 -1.47
CA GLN A 191 21.89 22.05 -1.31
C GLN A 191 21.62 22.49 0.14
N ASP A 192 20.57 21.99 0.78
CA ASP A 192 20.20 22.32 2.16
C ASP A 192 21.29 21.84 3.13
N GLN A 193 21.89 20.68 2.86
CA GLN A 193 23.01 20.15 3.64
C GLN A 193 24.28 21.01 3.50
N LYS A 194 24.60 21.44 2.27
CA LYS A 194 25.73 22.34 2.00
C LYS A 194 25.54 23.71 2.67
N GLN A 195 24.33 24.25 2.61
CA GLN A 195 24.00 25.51 3.28
C GLN A 195 24.14 25.37 4.79
N ALA A 196 23.62 24.28 5.38
CA ALA A 196 23.75 24.00 6.80
C ALA A 196 25.23 23.91 7.20
N LEU A 197 26.06 23.18 6.47
CA LEU A 197 27.51 23.11 6.71
C LEU A 197 28.24 24.46 6.57
N ASN A 198 27.64 25.46 5.93
CA ASN A 198 28.13 26.83 5.87
C ASN A 198 27.53 27.73 6.97
N GLY A 199 26.81 27.15 7.94
CA GLY A 199 26.19 27.87 9.06
C GLY A 199 24.77 28.39 8.80
N TYR A 200 24.18 28.11 7.64
CA TYR A 200 22.86 28.61 7.23
C TYR A 200 21.81 27.51 7.15
N VAL A 201 20.66 27.69 7.79
CA VAL A 201 19.51 26.77 7.68
C VAL A 201 18.27 27.52 7.21
N GLU A 202 17.33 26.80 6.59
CA GLU A 202 16.09 27.38 6.09
C GLU A 202 15.19 27.91 7.24
N PRO A 203 14.31 28.90 7.00
CA PRO A 203 13.48 29.53 8.03
C PRO A 203 12.60 28.55 8.83
N TYR A 204 12.12 27.46 8.23
CA TYR A 204 11.33 26.45 8.97
C TYR A 204 12.19 25.67 9.97
N VAL A 205 13.47 25.45 9.68
CA VAL A 205 14.43 24.82 10.60
C VAL A 205 14.78 25.78 11.73
N MET A 206 14.95 27.08 11.42
CA MET A 206 15.17 28.12 12.43
C MET A 206 13.96 28.25 13.37
N LEU A 207 12.74 28.21 12.83
CA LEU A 207 11.52 28.26 13.63
C LEU A 207 11.45 27.05 14.57
N TYR A 208 11.75 25.86 14.06
CA TYR A 208 11.84 24.65 14.86
C TYR A 208 12.89 24.74 15.98
N GLU A 209 14.08 25.28 15.70
CA GLU A 209 15.12 25.46 16.72
C GLU A 209 14.64 26.36 17.88
N LEU A 210 13.92 27.45 17.55
CA LEU A 210 13.48 28.43 18.52
C LEU A 210 12.23 28.02 19.30
N THR A 211 11.32 27.26 18.68
CA THR A 211 9.97 27.01 19.22
C THR A 211 9.60 25.54 19.37
N GLY A 212 10.35 24.63 18.72
CA GLY A 212 9.98 23.23 18.57
C GLY A 212 8.83 22.98 17.59
N GLU A 213 8.27 24.03 16.98
CA GLU A 213 7.16 23.94 16.01
C GLU A 213 7.66 23.52 14.63
N ILE A 214 6.91 22.63 13.96
CA ILE A 214 7.14 22.24 12.57
C ILE A 214 6.06 22.91 11.71
N GLU A 215 6.46 23.83 10.84
CA GLU A 215 5.59 24.50 9.87
C GLU A 215 5.97 24.08 8.45
N ASP A 216 4.99 23.59 7.70
CA ASP A 216 5.18 22.99 6.38
C ASP A 216 5.24 24.02 5.27
N ASP A 217 4.56 25.15 5.46
CA ASP A 217 4.52 26.23 4.50
C ASP A 217 5.71 27.18 4.74
N PRO A 218 6.68 27.28 3.81
CA PRO A 218 7.84 28.15 3.98
C PRO A 218 7.48 29.63 4.21
N ASN A 219 6.36 30.10 3.67
CA ASN A 219 5.92 31.47 3.85
C ASN A 219 5.36 31.70 5.26
N LYS A 220 4.55 30.77 5.77
CA LYS A 220 4.06 30.83 7.16
C LYS A 220 5.20 30.67 8.16
N ALA A 221 6.14 29.76 7.88
CA ALA A 221 7.31 29.56 8.72
C ALA A 221 8.12 30.87 8.83
N ARG A 222 8.31 31.59 7.72
CA ARG A 222 8.96 32.92 7.72
C ARG A 222 8.20 33.96 8.53
N GLN A 223 6.87 34.02 8.40
CA GLN A 223 6.03 34.95 9.17
C GLN A 223 6.15 34.68 10.66
N LYS A 224 5.94 33.43 11.10
CA LYS A 224 6.09 33.02 12.50
C LYS A 224 7.51 33.28 13.03
N LEU A 225 8.53 33.00 12.22
CA LEU A 225 9.92 33.28 12.61
C LEU A 225 10.17 34.78 12.83
N GLN A 226 9.56 35.65 12.03
CA GLN A 226 9.65 37.10 12.23
C GLN A 226 8.93 37.56 13.49
N GLU A 227 7.82 36.91 13.86
CA GLU A 227 7.09 37.19 15.11
C GLU A 227 7.90 36.76 16.34
N VAL A 228 8.55 35.61 16.29
CA VAL A 228 9.36 35.07 17.40
C VAL A 228 10.68 35.84 17.60
N LYS A 229 11.21 36.49 16.56
CA LYS A 229 12.46 37.27 16.61
C LYS A 229 12.28 38.73 17.03
N LYS A 230 11.05 39.21 17.21
CA LYS A 230 10.74 40.55 17.73
C LYS A 230 10.78 40.56 19.25
#